data_AF-A0A7V8Z641-F1
#
_entry.id   AF-A0A7V8Z641-F1
#
_cell.length_a   1.000
_cell.length_b   1.000
_cell.length_c   1.000
_cell.angle_alpha   90.00
_cell.angle_beta   90.00
_cell.angle_gamma   90.00
#
_symmetry.space_group_name_H-M   'P 1'
#
loop_
_entity.id
_entity.type
_entity.pdbx_description
1 polymer ?
#
loop_
_entity_poly.entity_id
_entity_poly.type
_entity_poly.pdbx_seq_one_letter_code
_entity_poly.pdbx_strand_id
1 'polypeptide(L)' 'MVSRVALVTGGSRGIGRAIAGTLAGDGHRIAVNYAANAAAADEVVAEITAAGGE' A
#
# COMPACT_ATOMS: atom_id res chain seq x y z
N MET A 1 -1.46 20.80 -3.87
CA MET A 1 -0.45 19.86 -4.39
C MET A 1 -1.18 18.57 -4.73
N VAL A 2 -1.03 18.01 -5.93
CA VAL A 2 -1.74 16.78 -6.31
C VAL A 2 -0.97 15.58 -5.75
N SER A 3 -1.56 14.80 -4.86
CA SER A 3 -0.97 13.54 -4.39
C SER A 3 -0.94 12.54 -5.55
N ARG A 4 0.28 12.14 -5.96
CA ARG A 4 0.47 11.12 -7.00
C ARG A 4 0.02 9.76 -6.47
N VAL A 5 -0.51 8.95 -7.38
CA VAL A 5 -0.96 7.59 -7.09
C VAL A 5 0.12 6.60 -7.52
N ALA A 6 0.47 5.64 -6.66
CA ALA A 6 1.40 4.56 -6.95
C ALA A 6 0.66 3.21 -6.97
N LEU A 7 0.85 2.43 -8.04
CA LEU A 7 0.39 1.04 -8.12
C LEU A 7 1.53 0.11 -7.71
N VAL A 8 1.30 -0.69 -6.66
CA VAL A 8 2.28 -1.68 -6.18
C VAL A 8 1.76 -3.09 -6.47
N THR A 9 2.37 -3.76 -7.44
CA THR A 9 2.08 -5.17 -7.74
C THR A 9 2.74 -6.09 -6.74
N GLY A 10 2.03 -7.15 -6.33
CA GLY A 10 2.49 -8.01 -5.23
C GLY A 10 2.59 -7.29 -3.88
N GLY A 11 1.85 -6.19 -3.69
CA GLY A 11 1.96 -5.30 -2.52
C GLY A 11 1.49 -5.91 -1.20
N SER A 12 0.81 -7.06 -1.22
CA SER A 12 0.28 -7.70 -0.01
C SER A 12 1.33 -8.21 0.99
N ARG A 13 2.61 -8.41 0.59
CA ARG A 13 3.63 -9.05 1.44
C ARG A 13 5.06 -8.64 1.08
N GLY A 14 6.00 -8.99 1.95
CA GLY A 14 7.45 -8.90 1.70
C GLY A 14 7.88 -7.51 1.25
N ILE A 15 8.65 -7.43 0.16
CA ILE A 15 9.17 -6.17 -0.39
C ILE A 15 8.03 -5.27 -0.90
N GLY A 16 7.00 -5.84 -1.53
CA GLY A 16 5.86 -5.06 -2.03
C GLY A 16 5.14 -4.31 -0.90
N ARG A 17 4.94 -4.97 0.24
CA ARG A 17 4.37 -4.35 1.45
C ARG A 17 5.25 -3.22 1.98
N ALA A 18 6.56 -3.44 2.05
CA ALA A 18 7.49 -2.42 2.51
C ALA A 18 7.47 -1.18 1.58
N ILE A 19 7.46 -1.39 0.26
CA ILE A 19 7.35 -0.30 -0.73
C ILE A 19 6.04 0.47 -0.57
N ALA A 20 4.91 -0.23 -0.43
CA ALA A 20 3.60 0.38 -0.25
C ALA A 20 3.56 1.29 1.00
N GLY A 21 4.07 0.79 2.14
CA GLY A 21 4.16 1.57 3.37
C GLY A 21 5.06 2.79 3.26
N THR A 22 6.25 2.66 2.64
CA THR A 22 7.17 3.80 2.46
C THR A 22 6.54 4.88 1.58
N LEU A 23 5.99 4.52 0.43
CA LEU A 23 5.39 5.49 -0.49
C LEU A 23 4.16 6.18 0.14
N ALA A 24 3.37 5.45 0.94
CA ALA A 24 2.28 6.06 1.71
C ALA A 24 2.79 7.07 2.73
N GLY A 25 3.86 6.74 3.46
CA GLY A 25 4.52 7.65 4.41
C GLY A 25 5.09 8.90 3.75
N ASP A 26 5.50 8.81 2.49
CA ASP A 26 5.94 9.94 1.67
C ASP A 26 4.78 10.80 1.12
N GLY A 27 3.52 10.44 1.41
CA GLY A 27 2.32 11.20 1.03
C GLY A 27 1.72 10.82 -0.32
N HIS A 28 2.07 9.65 -0.87
CA HIS A 28 1.41 9.10 -2.05
C HIS A 28 0.15 8.32 -1.69
N ARG A 29 -0.80 8.26 -2.65
CA ARG A 29 -1.94 7.35 -2.55
C ARG A 29 -1.58 6.01 -3.17
N ILE A 30 -1.92 4.90 -2.52
CA ILE A 30 -1.40 3.58 -2.88
C ILE A 30 -2.52 2.65 -3.36
N ALA A 31 -2.32 2.07 -4.54
CA ALA A 31 -3.11 0.93 -5.01
C ALA A 31 -2.32 -0.36 -4.78
N VAL A 32 -2.78 -1.19 -3.85
CA VAL A 32 -2.18 -2.49 -3.56
C VAL A 32 -2.78 -3.55 -4.47
N ASN A 33 -1.97 -4.10 -5.38
CA ASN A 33 -2.35 -5.25 -6.19
C ASN A 33 -1.84 -6.55 -5.56
N TYR A 34 -2.68 -7.59 -5.59
CA TYR A 34 -2.40 -8.93 -5.09
C TYR A 34 -2.92 -9.99 -6.07
N ALA A 35 -2.38 -11.20 -5.96
CA ALA A 35 -2.75 -12.31 -6.86
C ALA A 35 -3.76 -13.30 -6.25
N ALA A 36 -3.57 -13.69 -4.97
CA ALA A 36 -4.33 -14.81 -4.39
C ALA A 36 -4.69 -14.67 -2.89
N ASN A 37 -4.24 -13.62 -2.20
CA ASN A 37 -4.46 -13.47 -0.77
C ASN A 37 -4.98 -12.07 -0.47
N ALA A 38 -6.31 -11.92 -0.52
CA ALA A 38 -6.99 -10.66 -0.25
C ALA A 38 -6.78 -10.22 1.21
N ALA A 39 -6.87 -11.13 2.18
CA ALA A 39 -6.68 -10.81 3.60
C ALA A 39 -5.32 -10.15 3.88
N ALA A 40 -4.23 -10.67 3.29
CA ALA A 40 -2.91 -10.05 3.40
C ALA A 40 -2.84 -8.67 2.74
N ALA A 41 -3.60 -8.42 1.67
CA ALA A 41 -3.69 -7.09 1.06
C ALA A 41 -4.50 -6.13 1.94
N ASP A 42 -5.61 -6.60 2.52
CA ASP A 42 -6.46 -5.82 3.42
C ASP A 42 -5.71 -5.42 4.70
N GLU A 43 -4.86 -6.30 5.23
CA GLU A 43 -3.95 -5.99 6.34
C GLU A 43 -3.01 -4.82 5.98
N VAL A 44 -2.41 -4.83 4.79
CA VAL A 44 -1.54 -3.74 4.33
C VAL A 44 -2.31 -2.43 4.17
N VAL A 45 -3.51 -2.47 3.60
CA VAL A 45 -4.38 -1.29 3.48
C VAL A 45 -4.73 -0.75 4.87
N ALA A 46 -5.12 -1.62 5.81
CA ALA A 46 -5.46 -1.22 7.17
C ALA A 46 -4.28 -0.57 7.90
N GLU A 47 -3.07 -1.10 7.73
CA GLU A 47 -1.84 -0.51 8.29
C GLU A 47 -1.54 0.87 7.70
N ILE A 48 -1.65 1.03 6.38
CA ILE A 48 -1.46 2.32 5.69
C ILE A 48 -2.49 3.34 6.18
N THR A 49 -3.76 2.97 6.23
CA THR A 49 -4.83 3.84 6.71
C THR A 49 -4.65 4.21 8.18
N ALA A 50 -4.24 3.27 9.04
CA ALA A 50 -3.97 3.54 10.45
C ALA A 50 -2.78 4.51 10.64
N ALA A 51 -1.82 4.52 9.71
CA ALA A 51 -0.71 5.46 9.67
C ALA A 51 -1.09 6.82 9.05
N GLY A 52 -2.35 7.03 8.64
CA GLY A 52 -2.84 8.26 8.04
C GLY A 52 -2.60 8.38 6.53
N GLY A 53 -2.17 7.29 5.88
CA GLY A 53 -2.09 7.20 4.42
C GLY A 53 -3.43 6.79 3.78
N GLU A 54 -3.46 6.82 2.45
CA GLU A 54 -4.59 6.40 1.60
C GLU A 54 -4.15 5.34 0.59
#